data_AF-A0A930PAQ9-F1
#
_entry.id   AF-A0A930PAQ9-F1
#
_cell.length_a   1.000
_cell.length_b   1.000
_cell.length_c   1.000
_cell.angle_alpha   90.00
_cell.angle_beta   90.00
_cell.angle_gamma   90.00
#
_symmetry.space_group_name_H-M   'P 1'
#
loop_
_entity.id
_entity.type
_entity.pdbx_description
1 polymer ?
#
loop_
_entity_poly.entity_id
_entity_poly.type
_entity_poly.pdbx_seq_one_letter_code
_entity_poly.pdbx_strand_id
1 'polypeptide(L)' 'NVGVGRLLGYGKHPKSRLLRKIEAGDRNFYREYISFCRYKGKVLSGLVKRRKVEFALFYIS' A
#
# COMPACT_ATOMS: atom_id res chain seq x y z
N ASN A 1 -3.10 -2.73 10.18
CA ASN A 1 -2.86 -3.87 9.28
C ASN A 1 -3.80 -3.72 8.09
N VAL A 2 -3.29 -3.69 6.86
CA VAL A 2 -4.13 -3.54 5.66
C VAL A 2 -4.67 -4.92 5.33
N GLY A 3 -5.99 -5.10 5.26
CA GLY A 3 -6.57 -6.40 4.96
C GLY A 3 -6.08 -6.93 3.61
N VAL A 4 -5.55 -8.15 3.60
CA VAL A 4 -4.94 -8.82 2.43
C VAL A 4 -5.88 -8.82 1.22
N GLY A 5 -7.19 -9.05 1.45
CA GLY A 5 -8.20 -9.04 0.39
C GLY A 5 -8.33 -7.69 -0.32
N ARG A 6 -8.05 -6.56 0.35
CA ARG A 6 -8.08 -5.23 -0.30
C ARG A 6 -6.87 -5.00 -1.19
N LEU A 7 -5.77 -5.70 -0.93
CA LEU A 7 -4.53 -5.56 -1.67
C LEU A 7 -4.52 -6.49 -2.89
N LEU A 8 -4.82 -7.77 -2.67
CA LEU A 8 -4.81 -8.84 -3.68
C LEU A 8 -6.08 -8.87 -4.55
N GLY A 9 -7.18 -8.26 -4.09
CA GLY A 9 -8.49 -8.45 -4.72
C GLY A 9 -9.07 -9.84 -4.40
N TYR A 10 -10.38 -9.99 -4.60
CA TYR A 10 -11.10 -11.26 -4.41
C TYR A 10 -12.41 -11.26 -5.20
N GLY A 11 -12.79 -12.40 -5.78
CA GLY A 11 -14.02 -12.56 -6.56
C GLY A 11 -14.13 -11.52 -7.68
N LYS A 12 -15.12 -10.62 -7.59
CA LYS A 12 -15.35 -9.53 -8.56
C LYS A 12 -14.52 -8.26 -8.28
N HIS A 13 -13.76 -8.22 -7.18
CA HIS A 13 -12.93 -7.06 -6.85
C HIS A 13 -11.52 -7.21 -7.44
N PRO A 14 -11.10 -6.32 -8.36
CA PRO A 14 -9.79 -6.38 -8.95
C PRO A 14 -8.69 -6.06 -7.94
N LYS A 15 -7.47 -6.52 -8.25
CA LYS A 15 -6.23 -6.15 -7.52
C LYS A 15 -6.16 -4.64 -7.28
N SER A 16 -5.67 -4.27 -6.11
CA SER A 16 -5.45 -2.87 -5.77
C SER A 16 -4.56 -2.18 -6.81
N ARG A 17 -4.78 -0.88 -7.03
CA ARG A 17 -3.94 -0.08 -7.92
C ARG A 17 -2.47 -0.07 -7.48
N LEU A 18 -2.23 -0.14 -6.17
CA LEU A 18 -0.89 -0.32 -5.60
C LEU A 18 -0.22 -1.58 -6.14
N LEU A 19 -0.89 -2.73 -6.02
CA LEU A 19 -0.33 -4.01 -6.46
C LEU A 19 -0.11 -4.04 -7.97
N ARG A 20 -1.07 -3.52 -8.76
CA ARG A 20 -0.91 -3.40 -10.21
C ARG A 20 0.28 -2.52 -10.63
N LYS A 21 0.54 -1.42 -9.92
CA LYS A 21 1.71 -0.56 -10.17
C LYS A 21 3.02 -1.28 -9.83
N ILE A 22 3.06 -1.97 -8.68
CA ILE A 22 4.22 -2.79 -8.28
C ILE A 22 4.49 -3.88 -9.34
N GLU A 23 3.46 -4.61 -9.76
CA GLU A 23 3.56 -5.65 -10.80
C GLU A 23 4.00 -5.08 -12.16
N ALA A 24 3.60 -3.86 -12.49
CA ALA A 24 4.03 -3.15 -13.69
C ALA A 24 5.44 -2.52 -13.58
N GLY A 25 6.10 -2.62 -12.41
CA GLY A 25 7.38 -1.95 -12.14
C GLY A 25 7.29 -0.42 -11.97
N ASP A 26 6.09 0.15 -11.91
CA ASP A 26 5.88 1.58 -11.67
C ASP A 26 6.18 1.91 -10.21
N ARG A 27 7.26 2.66 -9.96
CA ARG A 27 7.66 3.06 -8.60
C ARG A 27 6.84 4.25 -8.03
N ASN A 28 5.95 4.86 -8.81
CA ASN A 28 5.08 5.96 -8.36
C ASN A 28 3.78 5.45 -7.71
N PHE A 29 3.91 4.53 -6.75
CA PHE A 29 2.76 4.01 -5.98
C PHE A 29 2.62 4.61 -4.59
N TYR A 30 3.47 5.58 -4.22
CA TYR A 30 3.49 6.17 -2.88
C TYR A 30 2.12 6.75 -2.46
N ARG A 31 1.38 7.36 -3.40
CA ARG A 31 0.04 7.89 -3.14
C ARG A 31 -0.95 6.78 -2.79
N GLU A 32 -0.98 5.71 -3.59
CA GLU A 32 -1.82 4.55 -3.34
C GLU A 32 -1.43 3.84 -2.05
N TYR A 33 -0.14 3.76 -1.75
CA TYR A 33 0.38 3.20 -0.51
C TYR A 33 -0.08 3.97 0.74
N ILE A 34 0.04 5.31 0.73
CA ILE A 34 -0.45 6.18 1.81
C ILE A 34 -1.98 6.09 1.95
N SER A 35 -2.72 5.83 0.87
CA SER A 35 -4.18 5.68 0.93
C SER A 35 -4.62 4.52 1.84
N PHE A 36 -3.80 3.47 1.93
CA PHE A 36 -4.02 2.37 2.87
C PHE A 36 -3.69 2.72 4.32
N CYS A 37 -3.00 3.82 4.56
CA CYS A 37 -2.73 4.36 5.89
C CYS A 37 -3.82 5.31 6.40
N ARG A 38 -4.96 5.41 5.71
CA ARG A 38 -6.13 6.18 6.16
C ARG A 38 -7.16 5.27 6.81
N TYR A 39 -7.65 5.66 7.98
CA TYR A 39 -8.79 5.05 8.65
C TYR A 39 -9.85 6.12 8.93
N LYS A 40 -11.09 5.90 8.46
CA LYS A 40 -12.20 6.86 8.55
C LYS A 40 -11.82 8.30 8.14
N GLY A 41 -11.09 8.44 7.03
CA GLY A 41 -10.65 9.75 6.51
C GLY A 41 -9.43 10.37 7.23
N LYS A 42 -9.01 9.84 8.38
CA LYS A 42 -7.81 10.30 9.10
C LYS A 42 -6.58 9.51 8.68
N VAL A 43 -5.49 10.22 8.38
CA VAL A 43 -4.18 9.60 8.13
C VAL A 43 -3.61 9.13 9.47
N LEU A 44 -3.24 7.86 9.55
CA LEU A 44 -2.55 7.29 10.70
C LEU A 44 -1.05 7.56 10.56
N SER A 45 -0.59 8.71 11.06
CA SER A 45 0.80 9.17 10.94
C SER A 45 1.84 8.14 11.44
N GLY A 46 1.53 7.42 12.52
CA GLY A 46 2.36 6.32 13.02
C GLY A 46 2.44 5.14 12.07
N LEU A 47 1.34 4.82 11.37
CA LEU A 47 1.32 3.76 10.37
C LEU A 47 2.13 4.15 9.14
N VAL A 48 2.03 5.41 8.70
CA VAL A 48 2.83 5.96 7.59
C VAL A 48 4.32 5.87 7.89
N LYS A 49 4.76 6.25 9.10
CA LYS A 49 6.18 6.15 9.51
C LYS A 49 6.68 4.70 9.47
N ARG A 50 5.95 3.76 10.09
CA ARG A 50 6.34 2.33 10.08
C ARG A 50 6.42 1.77 8.66
N ARG A 51 5.44 2.12 7.82
CA ARG A 51 5.37 1.70 6.43
C ARG A 51 6.53 2.27 5.58
N LYS A 52 6.93 3.52 5.79
CA LYS A 52 8.15 4.09 5.15
C LYS A 52 9.42 3.34 5.53
N VAL A 53 9.55 2.94 6.81
CA VAL A 53 10.71 2.16 7.28
C VAL A 53 10.71 0.77 6.65
N GLU A 54 9.57 0.07 6.64
CA GLU A 54 9.46 -1.22 5.94
C GLU A 54 9.77 -1.10 4.46
N PHE A 55 9.27 -0.04 3.79
CA PHE A 55 9.56 0.19 2.38
C PHE A 55 11.06 0.43 2.13
N ALA A 56 11.71 1.24 2.96
CA ALA A 56 13.15 1.45 2.86
C ALA A 56 13.94 0.16 3.07
N LEU A 57 13.55 -0.66 4.06
CA LEU A 57 14.18 -1.97 4.31
C LEU A 57 14.00 -2.94 3.14
N PHE A 58 12.80 -3.03 2.56
CA PHE A 58 12.51 -3.88 1.40
C PHE A 58 13.21 -3.43 0.12
N TYR A 59 13.62 -2.17 0.01
CA TYR A 59 14.25 -1.61 -1.19
C TYR A 59 15.78 -1.61 -1.12
N ILE A 60 16.35 -1.64 0.09
CA ILE A 60 17.80 -1.64 0.33
C ILE A 60 18.38 -3.08 0.33
N SER A 61 17.52 -4.11 0.40
CA SER A 61 17.93 -5.52 0.35
C SER A 61 17.98 -6.08 -1.07
#